data_AF-A0A8X6G5T3-F1
#
_entry.id   AF-A0A8X6G5T3-F1
#
_cell.length_a   1.000
_cell.length_b   1.000
_cell.length_c   1.000
_cell.angle_alpha   90.00
_cell.angle_beta   90.00
_cell.angle_gamma   90.00
#
_symmetry.space_group_name_H-M   'P 1'
#
loop_
_entity.id
_entity.type
_entity.pdbx_description
1 polymer ?
#
loop_
_entity_poly.entity_id
_entity_poly.type
_entity_poly.pdbx_seq_one_letter_code
_entity_poly.pdbx_strand_id
1 'polypeptide(L)'
;MVIAKGRRLFDCFEQKVVWRFPQIIKKSELIEGKNQLLPNNELSLKCEFNYSMGILFNHMEFSRRGTACCLDVDLLSSDLDELSSNGFKNQHDSLNRAMKCLLEEGSFYDSHLQVGDVTFPVHKAILSARSPVFKAMFSQDMAEKNCAMVDIEDLDDDTVRQMLLYLYTDAINNFQRKNVERLYFAADKYEILCLKEKCASVLIANMEPSNVCQLLLMADLHQDKVLKSAAHDFIYKNDIQVLNLEEWTNFEENNPRLTSEALRYVCLKNRQSRI
;
A
#
# COMPACT_ATOMS: atom_id res chain seq x y z
N MET A 1 32.72 -20.70 6.29
CA MET A 1 33.90 -19.83 6.14
C MET A 1 33.50 -18.66 5.25
N VAL A 2 33.67 -17.42 5.69
CA VAL A 2 33.36 -16.23 4.87
C VAL A 2 34.61 -15.91 4.06
N ILE A 3 34.51 -16.00 2.74
CA ILE A 3 35.66 -15.89 1.82
C ILE A 3 35.82 -14.46 1.30
N ALA A 4 34.72 -13.70 1.22
CA ALA A 4 34.74 -12.28 0.92
C ALA A 4 33.56 -11.56 1.57
N LYS A 5 33.75 -10.29 1.93
CA LYS A 5 32.69 -9.39 2.41
C LYS A 5 32.82 -8.07 1.66
N GLY A 6 31.73 -7.63 1.02
CA GLY A 6 31.66 -6.35 0.33
C GLY A 6 30.45 -5.56 0.84
N ARG A 7 30.59 -4.25 0.96
CA ARG A 7 29.47 -3.34 1.26
C ARG A 7 29.36 -2.36 0.10
N ARG A 8 28.18 -2.30 -0.53
CA ARG A 8 27.83 -1.25 -1.49
C ARG A 8 26.55 -0.58 -1.03
N LEU A 9 26.56 0.75 -1.04
CA LEU A 9 25.35 1.55 -0.90
C LEU A 9 24.78 1.72 -2.32
N PHE A 10 23.51 1.37 -2.47
CA PHE A 10 22.77 1.58 -3.71
C PHE A 10 21.90 2.82 -3.52
N ASP A 11 21.98 3.76 -4.44
CA ASP A 11 21.04 4.88 -4.50
C ASP A 11 19.78 4.42 -5.25
N CYS A 12 18.60 4.74 -4.72
CA CYS A 12 17.32 4.31 -5.27
C CYS A 12 17.01 4.92 -6.66
N PHE A 13 17.80 5.92 -7.07
CA PHE A 13 17.65 6.59 -8.36
C PHE A 13 18.51 6.00 -9.50
N GLU A 14 19.43 5.07 -9.22
CA GLU A 14 20.26 4.45 -10.26
C GLU A 14 19.63 3.17 -10.82
N GLN A 15 18.86 3.31 -11.91
CA GLN A 15 18.34 2.16 -12.65
C GLN A 15 19.46 1.46 -13.43
N LYS A 16 19.63 0.15 -13.19
CA LYS A 16 20.56 -0.81 -13.85
C LYS A 16 22.05 -0.61 -13.59
N VAL A 17 22.48 -0.74 -12.34
CA VAL A 17 23.92 -0.87 -12.02
C VAL A 17 24.26 -2.32 -11.68
N VAL A 18 24.97 -3.01 -12.58
CA VAL A 18 25.57 -4.32 -12.27
C VAL A 18 26.68 -4.09 -11.23
N TRP A 19 26.48 -4.57 -10.01
CA TRP A 19 27.55 -4.59 -9.03
C TRP A 19 28.40 -5.85 -9.18
N ARG A 20 29.68 -5.65 -9.47
CA ARG A 20 30.67 -6.72 -9.46
C ARG A 20 31.31 -6.75 -8.08
N PHE A 21 31.28 -7.91 -7.44
CA PHE A 21 32.09 -8.15 -6.25
C PHE A 21 33.57 -7.94 -6.60
N PRO A 22 34.38 -7.36 -5.68
CA PRO A 22 35.83 -7.45 -5.80
C PRO A 22 36.24 -8.94 -5.82
N GLN A 23 37.47 -9.23 -6.29
CA GLN A 23 37.93 -10.62 -6.41
C GLN A 23 37.70 -11.40 -5.11
N ILE A 24 36.82 -12.40 -5.19
CA ILE A 24 36.33 -13.17 -4.03
C ILE A 24 37.37 -14.19 -3.57
N ILE A 25 37.96 -14.93 -4.51
CA ILE A 25 39.02 -15.92 -4.25
C ILE A 25 39.82 -16.15 -5.53
N LYS A 26 41.15 -16.34 -5.43
CA LYS A 26 41.96 -16.71 -6.60
C LYS A 26 41.75 -18.19 -6.93
N LYS A 27 41.88 -18.53 -8.21
CA LYS A 27 41.82 -19.93 -8.67
C LYS A 27 42.83 -20.83 -7.94
N SER A 28 44.03 -20.33 -7.64
CA SER A 28 45.06 -21.07 -6.90
C SER A 28 44.62 -21.41 -5.47
N GLU A 29 44.03 -20.45 -4.76
CA GLU A 29 43.54 -20.61 -3.37
C GLU A 29 42.32 -21.55 -3.32
N LEU A 30 41.47 -21.52 -4.35
CA LEU A 30 40.34 -22.44 -4.49
C LEU A 30 40.80 -23.89 -4.71
N ILE A 31 41.87 -24.08 -5.50
CA ILE A 31 42.45 -25.41 -5.78
C ILE A 31 43.21 -25.94 -4.54
N GLU A 32 43.89 -25.06 -3.80
CA GLU A 32 44.60 -25.42 -2.57
C GLU A 32 43.64 -25.79 -1.43
N GLY A 33 42.50 -25.09 -1.33
CA GLY A 33 41.42 -25.36 -0.38
C GLY A 33 40.40 -26.42 -0.84
N LYS A 34 40.69 -27.22 -1.86
CA LYS A 34 39.72 -28.12 -2.54
C LYS A 34 38.90 -29.00 -1.58
N ASN A 35 39.54 -29.53 -0.53
CA ASN A 35 38.88 -30.42 0.42
C ASN A 35 37.85 -29.71 1.33
N GLN A 36 37.90 -28.39 1.44
CA GLN A 36 36.98 -27.60 2.27
C GLN A 36 36.04 -26.70 1.45
N LEU A 37 36.49 -26.25 0.27
CA LEU A 37 35.79 -25.27 -0.56
C LEU A 37 35.08 -25.88 -1.77
N LEU A 38 35.44 -27.10 -2.17
CA LEU A 38 34.86 -27.82 -3.29
C LEU A 38 34.43 -29.23 -2.87
N PRO A 39 33.57 -29.39 -1.83
CA PRO A 39 32.98 -30.68 -1.54
C PRO A 39 32.26 -31.18 -2.81
N ASN A 40 32.53 -32.43 -3.20
CA ASN A 40 32.01 -33.03 -4.44
C ASN A 40 32.38 -32.28 -5.74
N ASN A 41 33.48 -31.52 -5.73
CA ASN A 41 33.95 -30.75 -6.90
C ASN A 41 32.97 -29.64 -7.33
N GLU A 42 32.09 -29.20 -6.42
CA GLU A 42 31.11 -28.14 -6.63
C GLU A 42 31.45 -26.89 -5.80
N LEU A 43 31.35 -25.71 -6.40
CA LEU A 43 31.51 -24.43 -5.70
C LEU A 43 30.14 -23.84 -5.39
N SER A 44 29.75 -23.87 -4.11
CA SER A 44 28.51 -23.23 -3.65
C SER A 44 28.79 -21.83 -3.11
N LEU A 45 28.11 -20.81 -3.66
CA LEU A 45 28.19 -19.43 -3.20
C LEU A 45 26.95 -19.08 -2.37
N LYS A 46 27.16 -18.68 -1.11
CA LYS A 46 26.10 -18.10 -0.27
C LYS A 46 26.20 -16.58 -0.31
N CYS A 47 25.16 -15.93 -0.82
CA CYS A 47 25.07 -14.48 -0.87
C CYS A 47 24.02 -14.02 0.15
N GLU A 48 24.42 -13.15 1.08
CA GLU A 48 23.51 -12.49 2.02
C GLU A 48 23.41 -11.02 1.65
N PHE A 49 22.18 -10.55 1.39
CA PHE A 49 21.92 -9.17 1.03
C PHE A 49 21.19 -8.49 2.18
N ASN A 50 21.72 -7.34 2.62
CA ASN A 50 21.04 -6.46 3.55
C ASN A 50 20.72 -5.17 2.80
N TYR A 51 19.44 -4.94 2.51
CA TYR A 51 18.98 -3.67 1.97
C TYR A 51 18.37 -2.86 3.12
N SER A 52 18.81 -1.61 3.26
CA SER A 52 18.18 -0.66 4.17
C SER A 52 17.24 0.20 3.34
N MET A 53 15.95 0.19 3.66
CA MET A 53 14.97 1.08 3.01
C MET A 53 15.11 2.55 3.45
N GLY A 54 16.13 2.89 4.25
CA GLY A 54 16.39 4.28 4.59
C GLY A 54 15.18 4.97 5.24
N ILE A 55 14.57 4.36 6.26
CA ILE A 55 13.80 5.17 7.21
C ILE A 55 14.83 5.96 8.01
N LEU A 56 15.28 7.07 7.43
CA LEU A 56 15.71 8.21 8.21
C LEU A 56 14.48 8.58 9.03
N PHE A 57 14.50 8.27 10.33
CA PHE A 57 13.78 9.08 11.29
C PHE A 57 14.37 10.48 11.18
N ASN A 58 13.89 11.23 10.19
CA ASN A 58 14.07 12.65 10.15
C ASN A 58 13.13 13.19 11.21
N HIS A 59 13.69 13.29 12.42
CA HIS A 59 13.38 14.36 13.32
C HIS A 59 13.60 15.67 12.54
N MET A 60 12.58 16.13 11.83
CA MET A 60 12.52 17.47 11.26
C MET A 60 11.41 18.21 11.97
N GLU A 61 11.78 19.35 12.54
CA GLU A 61 10.87 20.31 13.13
C GLU A 61 9.67 20.54 12.22
N PHE A 62 8.49 20.28 12.77
CA PHE A 62 7.22 20.44 12.12
C PHE A 62 7.00 21.95 11.83
N SER A 63 7.32 22.41 10.63
CA SER A 63 6.80 23.67 10.10
C SER A 63 5.72 23.38 9.06
N ARG A 64 4.51 23.81 9.41
CA ARG A 64 3.26 23.66 8.65
C ARG A 64 3.35 24.23 7.23
N ARG A 65 2.97 23.43 6.23
CA ARG A 65 1.75 23.57 5.39
C ARG A 65 1.80 22.52 4.29
N GLY A 66 0.84 21.59 4.32
CA GLY A 66 0.71 20.52 3.34
C GLY A 66 0.60 19.18 4.06
N THR A 67 -0.59 18.57 3.95
CA THR A 67 -0.94 17.26 4.44
C THR A 67 0.00 16.21 3.83
N ALA A 68 1.09 15.90 4.53
CA ALA A 68 1.93 14.75 4.23
C ALA A 68 1.70 13.75 5.36
N CYS A 69 0.79 12.80 5.14
CA CYS A 69 0.69 11.65 6.01
C CYS A 69 1.65 10.59 5.52
N CYS A 70 2.31 9.98 6.48
CA CYS A 70 3.43 9.08 6.34
C CYS A 70 3.01 7.83 5.56
N LEU A 71 3.79 7.48 4.54
CA LEU A 71 3.80 6.14 3.97
C LEU A 71 4.44 5.20 4.99
N ASP A 72 3.65 4.72 5.95
CA ASP A 72 4.02 3.56 6.74
C ASP A 72 3.72 2.30 5.92
N VAL A 73 4.78 1.73 5.35
CA VAL A 73 4.75 0.42 4.70
C VAL A 73 4.84 -0.67 5.76
N ASP A 74 3.78 -0.83 6.56
CA ASP A 74 3.60 -2.00 7.43
C ASP A 74 3.01 -3.17 6.63
N LEU A 75 3.72 -3.59 5.57
CA LEU A 75 3.35 -4.74 4.74
C LEU A 75 4.23 -5.98 4.98
N LEU A 76 5.09 -5.98 6.00
CA LEU A 76 5.95 -7.12 6.34
C LEU A 76 6.08 -7.29 7.86
N SER A 77 5.02 -7.72 8.53
CA SER A 77 5.13 -8.22 9.91
C SER A 77 4.51 -9.62 10.01
N SER A 78 5.21 -10.62 9.47
CA SER A 78 5.06 -12.00 9.93
C SER A 78 6.34 -12.66 10.41
N ASP A 79 7.55 -12.15 10.12
CA ASP A 79 8.77 -12.95 10.40
C ASP A 79 10.01 -12.13 10.83
N LEU A 80 9.88 -11.19 11.76
CA LEU A 80 11.03 -10.54 12.42
C LEU A 80 10.81 -10.33 13.92
N ASP A 81 10.46 -11.40 14.63
CA ASP A 81 10.71 -11.50 16.07
C ASP A 81 12.02 -12.27 16.28
N GLU A 82 13.13 -11.55 16.32
CA GLU A 82 14.20 -11.79 17.27
C GLU A 82 15.27 -10.69 17.15
N LEU A 83 15.58 -10.06 18.30
CA LEU A 83 16.70 -9.14 18.56
C LEU A 83 16.49 -7.65 18.22
N SER A 84 15.68 -6.96 19.04
CA SER A 84 16.06 -5.63 19.58
C SER A 84 15.12 -5.24 20.73
N SER A 85 15.59 -5.41 21.96
CA SER A 85 14.92 -4.93 23.15
C SER A 85 15.07 -3.42 23.36
N ASN A 86 13.96 -2.82 23.80
CA ASN A 86 13.82 -1.65 24.67
C ASN A 86 13.82 -0.23 24.08
N GLY A 87 12.61 0.35 23.99
CA GLY A 87 12.44 1.78 24.26
C GLY A 87 11.20 2.46 23.68
N PHE A 88 10.89 2.22 22.40
CA PHE A 88 10.00 3.14 21.66
C PHE A 88 8.75 2.51 21.03
N LYS A 89 8.58 1.18 21.05
CA LYS A 89 7.37 0.53 20.51
C LYS A 89 6.13 0.64 21.41
N ASN A 90 6.24 1.12 22.66
CA ASN A 90 5.19 0.95 23.67
C ASN A 90 4.21 2.12 23.86
N GLN A 91 4.45 3.31 23.29
CA GLN A 91 3.55 4.47 23.49
C GLN A 91 2.46 4.60 22.42
N HIS A 92 2.80 4.39 21.13
CA HIS A 92 1.82 4.44 20.03
C HIS A 92 0.75 3.36 20.16
N ASP A 93 1.14 2.15 20.57
CA ASP A 93 0.17 1.09 20.82
C ASP A 93 -0.79 1.44 21.96
N SER A 94 -0.38 2.26 22.94
CA SER A 94 -1.25 2.62 24.05
C SER A 94 -2.37 3.56 23.63
N LEU A 95 -2.08 4.55 22.77
CA LEU A 95 -3.10 5.47 22.25
C LEU A 95 -4.03 4.75 21.26
N ASN A 96 -3.47 3.98 20.32
CA ASN A 96 -4.28 3.24 19.34
C ASN A 96 -5.19 2.23 20.03
N ARG A 97 -4.71 1.52 21.07
CA ARG A 97 -5.57 0.66 21.90
C ARG A 97 -6.68 1.45 22.59
N ALA A 98 -6.37 2.59 23.20
CA ALA A 98 -7.38 3.41 23.86
C ALA A 98 -8.44 3.95 22.88
N MET A 99 -8.02 4.41 21.69
CA MET A 99 -8.94 4.85 20.62
C MET A 99 -9.77 3.69 20.08
N LYS A 100 -9.18 2.50 19.96
CA LYS A 100 -9.91 1.29 19.59
C LYS A 100 -10.98 0.93 20.62
N CYS A 101 -10.64 0.97 21.92
CA CYS A 101 -11.60 0.77 23.00
C CYS A 101 -12.74 1.80 22.94
N LEU A 102 -12.44 3.06 22.66
CA LEU A 102 -13.47 4.11 22.50
C LEU A 102 -14.45 3.79 21.36
N LEU A 103 -13.97 3.23 20.24
CA LEU A 103 -14.81 2.77 19.13
C LEU A 103 -15.64 1.53 19.50
N GLU A 104 -15.05 0.55 20.19
CA GLU A 104 -15.70 -0.73 20.52
C GLU A 104 -16.72 -0.61 21.66
N GLU A 105 -16.42 0.19 22.69
CA GLU A 105 -17.31 0.41 23.84
C GLU A 105 -18.46 1.36 23.50
N GLY A 106 -18.27 2.27 22.53
CA GLY A 106 -19.26 3.27 22.16
C GLY A 106 -19.63 4.21 23.31
N SER A 107 -18.65 4.57 24.15
CA SER A 107 -18.85 5.56 25.23
C SER A 107 -18.60 6.98 24.72
N PHE A 108 -19.29 7.99 25.27
CA PHE A 108 -19.12 9.42 24.93
C PHE A 108 -19.34 9.82 23.46
N TYR A 109 -20.04 9.00 22.67
CA TYR A 109 -20.41 9.35 21.30
C TYR A 109 -21.31 10.58 21.28
N ASP A 110 -21.21 11.35 20.19
CA ASP A 110 -21.99 12.56 19.93
C ASP A 110 -22.66 12.53 18.55
N SER A 111 -22.55 11.40 17.84
CA SER A 111 -23.24 11.11 16.58
C SER A 111 -23.37 9.59 16.34
N HIS A 112 -24.16 9.23 15.35
CA HIS A 112 -24.27 7.88 14.82
C HIS A 112 -24.08 7.88 13.30
N LEU A 113 -23.52 6.80 12.76
CA LEU A 113 -23.63 6.46 11.35
C LEU A 113 -24.62 5.30 11.22
N GLN A 114 -25.58 5.40 10.31
CA GLN A 114 -26.58 4.39 10.06
C GLN A 114 -26.31 3.73 8.70
N VAL A 115 -26.22 2.40 8.67
CA VAL A 115 -25.99 1.60 7.47
C VAL A 115 -27.06 0.52 7.41
N GLY A 116 -28.10 0.73 6.59
CA GLY A 116 -29.28 -0.13 6.60
C GLY A 116 -29.91 -0.17 8.00
N ASP A 117 -29.91 -1.34 8.64
CA ASP A 117 -30.41 -1.54 10.01
C ASP A 117 -29.32 -1.46 11.10
N VAL A 118 -28.06 -1.25 10.72
CA VAL A 118 -26.91 -1.23 11.64
C VAL A 118 -26.54 0.20 12.00
N THR A 119 -26.47 0.48 13.30
CA THR A 119 -26.07 1.79 13.84
C THR A 119 -24.67 1.73 14.45
N PHE A 120 -23.81 2.69 14.11
CA PHE A 120 -22.47 2.84 14.65
C PHE A 120 -22.38 4.12 15.50
N PRO A 121 -22.20 4.03 16.83
CA PRO A 121 -21.90 5.21 17.66
C PRO A 121 -20.51 5.75 17.32
N VAL A 122 -20.39 7.05 17.07
CA VAL A 122 -19.14 7.68 16.63
C VAL A 122 -18.91 9.06 17.27
N HIS A 123 -17.66 9.52 17.20
CA HIS A 123 -17.23 10.80 17.72
C HIS A 123 -16.98 11.78 16.56
N LYS A 124 -17.79 12.85 16.48
CA LYS A 124 -17.69 13.90 15.47
C LYS A 124 -16.29 14.48 15.41
N ALA A 125 -15.66 14.69 16.57
CA ALA A 125 -14.31 15.24 16.66
C ALA A 125 -13.26 14.36 15.95
N ILE A 126 -13.33 13.04 16.12
CA ILE A 126 -12.37 12.09 15.53
C ILE A 126 -12.58 12.02 14.02
N LEU A 127 -13.83 11.81 13.58
CA LEU A 127 -14.17 11.75 12.15
C LEU A 127 -13.82 13.07 11.44
N SER A 128 -14.17 14.23 12.02
CA SER A 128 -13.86 15.55 11.45
C SER A 128 -12.37 15.84 11.37
N ALA A 129 -11.57 15.33 12.32
CA ALA A 129 -10.13 15.52 12.29
C ALA A 129 -9.47 14.76 11.14
N ARG A 130 -10.08 13.66 10.68
CA ARG A 130 -9.48 12.70 9.75
C ARG A 130 -10.17 12.57 8.40
N SER A 131 -11.30 13.22 8.22
CA SER A 131 -12.05 13.28 6.97
C SER A 131 -12.58 14.69 6.77
N PRO A 132 -12.14 15.40 5.71
CA PRO A 132 -12.72 16.69 5.33
C PRO A 132 -14.23 16.62 5.06
N VAL A 133 -14.72 15.50 4.52
CA VAL A 133 -16.14 15.27 4.25
C VAL A 133 -16.94 15.20 5.54
N PHE A 134 -16.51 14.39 6.52
CA PHE A 134 -17.15 14.37 7.84
C PHE A 134 -17.04 15.72 8.55
N LYS A 135 -15.91 16.41 8.41
CA LYS A 135 -15.75 17.77 8.96
C LYS A 135 -16.78 18.73 8.39
N ALA A 136 -16.96 18.74 7.07
CA ALA A 136 -17.94 19.59 6.40
C ALA A 136 -19.36 19.24 6.86
N MET A 137 -19.70 17.94 6.88
CA MET A 137 -20.98 17.41 7.33
C MET A 137 -21.33 17.83 8.77
N PHE A 138 -20.36 17.82 9.68
CA PHE A 138 -20.59 18.19 11.09
C PHE A 138 -20.42 19.68 11.42
N SER A 139 -19.77 20.47 10.55
CA SER A 139 -19.49 21.89 10.79
C SER A 139 -20.45 22.86 10.10
N GLN A 140 -20.98 22.49 8.94
CA GLN A 140 -21.90 23.35 8.19
C GLN A 140 -23.31 23.28 8.79
N ASP A 141 -24.13 24.33 8.63
CA ASP A 141 -25.57 24.33 8.97
C ASP A 141 -26.38 23.42 8.01
N MET A 142 -25.92 22.19 7.82
CA MET A 142 -26.63 21.12 7.12
C MET A 142 -27.52 20.37 8.11
N ALA A 143 -28.48 19.58 7.61
CA ALA A 143 -29.45 18.87 8.45
C ALA A 143 -28.77 17.99 9.53
N GLU A 144 -27.59 17.48 9.22
CA GLU A 144 -26.71 16.63 10.04
C GLU A 144 -26.05 17.38 11.21
N LYS A 145 -26.04 18.73 11.20
CA LYS A 145 -25.57 19.51 12.35
C LYS A 145 -26.49 19.32 13.56
N ASN A 146 -27.79 19.26 13.29
CA ASN A 146 -28.84 19.08 14.31
C ASN A 146 -29.28 17.62 14.45
N CYS A 147 -29.02 16.79 13.42
CA CYS A 147 -29.27 15.36 13.48
C CYS A 147 -28.09 14.66 14.16
N ALA A 148 -28.36 13.84 15.17
CA ALA A 148 -27.35 12.99 15.80
C ALA A 148 -27.06 11.71 14.96
N MET A 149 -27.51 11.66 13.71
CA MET A 149 -27.47 10.47 12.85
C MET A 149 -27.17 10.87 11.41
N VAL A 150 -26.27 10.11 10.78
CA VAL A 150 -25.86 10.25 9.37
C VAL A 150 -26.14 8.92 8.67
N ASP A 151 -26.99 8.95 7.66
CA ASP A 151 -27.30 7.77 6.85
C ASP A 151 -26.22 7.53 5.78
N ILE A 152 -25.74 6.29 5.69
CA ILE A 152 -24.77 5.82 4.70
C ILE A 152 -25.45 4.72 3.88
N GLU A 153 -25.87 5.08 2.67
CA GLU A 153 -26.68 4.20 1.80
C GLU A 153 -25.87 3.36 0.82
N ASP A 154 -24.63 3.76 0.53
CA ASP A 154 -23.82 3.23 -0.57
C ASP A 154 -22.67 2.32 -0.12
N LEU A 155 -22.54 2.07 1.19
CA LEU A 155 -21.53 1.17 1.76
C LEU A 155 -22.21 0.10 2.62
N ASP A 156 -21.62 -1.11 2.64
CA ASP A 156 -22.03 -2.16 3.56
C ASP A 156 -21.41 -1.96 4.97
N ASP A 157 -21.97 -2.65 5.96
CA ASP A 157 -21.60 -2.46 7.36
C ASP A 157 -20.16 -2.93 7.67
N ASP A 158 -19.62 -3.94 6.95
CA ASP A 158 -18.23 -4.36 7.10
C ASP A 158 -17.26 -3.29 6.59
N THR A 159 -17.56 -2.71 5.42
CA THR A 159 -16.78 -1.61 4.86
C THR A 159 -16.76 -0.40 5.80
N VAL A 160 -17.92 0.00 6.35
CA VAL A 160 -17.98 1.12 7.31
C VAL A 160 -17.24 0.79 8.61
N ARG A 161 -17.34 -0.45 9.11
CA ARG A 161 -16.60 -0.89 10.30
C ARG A 161 -15.09 -0.81 10.10
N GLN A 162 -14.57 -1.23 8.95
CA GLN A 162 -13.14 -1.11 8.64
C GLN A 162 -12.69 0.35 8.46
N MET A 163 -13.52 1.18 7.82
CA MET A 163 -13.27 2.62 7.69
C MET A 163 -13.19 3.29 9.06
N LEU A 164 -14.11 2.97 9.98
CA LEU A 164 -14.10 3.46 11.35
C LEU A 164 -12.88 2.97 12.11
N LEU A 165 -12.54 1.69 12.03
CA LEU A 165 -11.31 1.17 12.65
C LEU A 165 -10.09 1.98 12.21
N TYR A 166 -9.97 2.26 10.91
CA TYR A 166 -8.87 3.07 10.38
C TYR A 166 -8.87 4.50 10.94
N LEU A 167 -10.02 5.17 10.95
CA LEU A 167 -10.15 6.53 11.48
C LEU A 167 -9.72 6.63 12.96
N TYR A 168 -9.94 5.59 13.75
CA TYR A 168 -9.55 5.59 15.16
C TYR A 168 -8.11 5.10 15.41
N THR A 169 -7.56 4.24 14.55
CA THR A 169 -6.35 3.46 14.90
C THR A 169 -5.27 3.37 13.81
N ASP A 170 -5.53 3.89 12.61
CA ASP A 170 -4.68 3.72 11.41
C ASP A 170 -4.49 2.27 10.93
N ALA A 171 -5.21 1.31 11.52
CA ALA A 171 -5.13 -0.11 11.19
C ALA A 171 -6.17 -0.56 10.16
N ILE A 172 -5.81 -1.58 9.39
CA ILE A 172 -6.69 -2.31 8.46
C ILE A 172 -6.52 -3.80 8.79
N ASN A 173 -7.61 -4.52 9.03
CA ASN A 173 -7.52 -5.93 9.44
C ASN A 173 -7.87 -6.92 8.32
N ASN A 174 -8.56 -6.47 7.27
CA ASN A 174 -9.10 -7.32 6.22
C ASN A 174 -8.53 -6.94 4.85
N PHE A 175 -7.53 -7.71 4.41
CA PHE A 175 -6.81 -7.48 3.15
C PHE A 175 -7.37 -8.30 1.97
N GLN A 176 -8.55 -8.90 2.12
CA GLN A 176 -9.19 -9.58 0.99
C GLN A 176 -9.55 -8.55 -0.09
N ARG A 177 -9.21 -8.85 -1.34
CA ARG A 177 -9.34 -7.94 -2.50
C ARG A 177 -10.67 -7.17 -2.53
N LYS A 178 -11.80 -7.87 -2.52
CA LYS A 178 -13.14 -7.24 -2.60
C LYS A 178 -13.38 -6.25 -1.46
N ASN A 179 -12.89 -6.54 -0.26
CA ASN A 179 -13.05 -5.67 0.91
C ASN A 179 -12.14 -4.45 0.78
N VAL A 180 -10.92 -4.64 0.26
CA VAL A 180 -9.99 -3.53 -0.03
C VAL A 180 -10.52 -2.62 -1.14
N GLU A 181 -11.14 -3.17 -2.19
CA GLU A 181 -11.76 -2.38 -3.27
C GLU A 181 -12.90 -1.50 -2.75
N ARG A 182 -13.78 -2.04 -1.88
CA ARG A 182 -14.85 -1.26 -1.25
C ARG A 182 -14.32 -0.24 -0.27
N LEU A 183 -13.31 -0.59 0.52
CA LEU A 183 -12.66 0.31 1.45
C LEU A 183 -11.94 1.45 0.72
N TYR A 184 -11.34 1.18 -0.44
CA TYR A 184 -10.76 2.18 -1.32
C TYR A 184 -11.82 3.18 -1.81
N PHE A 185 -12.97 2.68 -2.25
CA PHE A 185 -14.10 3.54 -2.65
C PHE A 185 -14.59 4.42 -1.48
N ALA A 186 -14.78 3.83 -0.29
CA ALA A 186 -15.16 4.57 0.91
C ALA A 186 -14.12 5.64 1.27
N ALA A 187 -12.83 5.30 1.22
CA ALA A 187 -11.75 6.22 1.53
C ALA A 187 -11.71 7.42 0.58
N ASP A 188 -11.95 7.21 -0.72
CA ASP A 188 -12.05 8.30 -1.69
C ASP A 188 -13.29 9.17 -1.42
N LYS A 189 -14.46 8.55 -1.23
CA LYS A 189 -15.73 9.24 -0.96
C LYS A 189 -15.65 10.16 0.26
N TYR A 190 -15.03 9.70 1.34
CA TYR A 190 -14.88 10.46 2.58
C TYR A 190 -13.57 11.25 2.66
N GLU A 191 -12.82 11.36 1.56
CA GLU A 191 -11.54 12.07 1.46
C GLU A 191 -10.50 11.66 2.54
N ILE A 192 -10.46 10.37 2.87
CA ILE A 192 -9.49 9.76 3.78
C ILE A 192 -8.26 9.34 2.96
N LEU A 193 -7.50 10.32 2.47
CA LEU A 193 -6.41 10.12 1.49
C LEU A 193 -5.43 9.00 1.88
N CYS A 194 -5.02 8.96 3.14
CA CYS A 194 -4.05 7.98 3.66
C CYS A 194 -4.60 6.54 3.61
N LEU A 195 -5.91 6.37 3.81
CA LEU A 195 -6.57 5.07 3.68
C LEU A 195 -6.64 4.69 2.20
N LYS A 196 -7.01 5.63 1.33
CA LYS A 196 -7.05 5.43 -0.12
C LYS A 196 -5.70 4.95 -0.64
N GLU A 197 -4.60 5.60 -0.24
CA GLU A 197 -3.23 5.24 -0.62
C GLU A 197 -2.81 3.86 -0.09
N LYS A 198 -3.16 3.53 1.17
CA LYS A 198 -2.93 2.21 1.75
C LYS A 198 -3.69 1.12 0.96
N CYS A 199 -4.97 1.35 0.68
CA CYS A 199 -5.76 0.43 -0.14
C CYS A 199 -5.18 0.28 -1.54
N ALA A 200 -4.81 1.38 -2.21
CA ALA A 200 -4.17 1.35 -3.53
C ALA A 200 -2.87 0.52 -3.51
N SER A 201 -2.06 0.67 -2.47
CA SER A 201 -0.81 -0.11 -2.30
C SER A 201 -1.09 -1.62 -2.21
N VAL A 202 -2.13 -2.00 -1.45
CA VAL A 202 -2.55 -3.40 -1.34
C VAL A 202 -3.10 -3.93 -2.68
N LEU A 203 -3.87 -3.12 -3.42
CA LEU A 203 -4.39 -3.49 -4.73
C LEU A 203 -3.26 -3.67 -5.75
N ILE A 204 -2.25 -2.79 -5.75
CA ILE A 204 -1.05 -2.91 -6.60
C ILE A 204 -0.28 -4.19 -6.27
N ALA A 205 -0.08 -4.50 -4.98
CA ALA A 205 0.64 -5.69 -4.55
C ALA A 205 -0.06 -7.01 -4.94
N ASN A 206 -1.40 -6.99 -5.07
CA ASN A 206 -2.23 -8.15 -5.41
C ASN A 206 -2.79 -8.10 -6.85
N MET A 207 -2.15 -7.32 -7.73
CA MET A 207 -2.55 -7.16 -9.11
C MET A 207 -2.28 -8.43 -9.92
N GLU A 208 -3.26 -8.86 -10.71
CA GLU A 208 -3.24 -10.09 -11.49
C GLU A 208 -3.78 -9.82 -12.91
N PRO A 209 -3.43 -10.65 -13.90
CA PRO A 209 -3.91 -10.48 -15.28
C PRO A 209 -5.44 -10.44 -15.39
N SER A 210 -6.15 -11.22 -14.58
CA SER A 210 -7.62 -11.26 -14.57
C SER A 210 -8.28 -10.04 -13.93
N ASN A 211 -7.56 -9.25 -13.12
CA ASN A 211 -8.14 -8.11 -12.39
C ASN A 211 -7.63 -6.74 -12.86
N VAL A 212 -6.56 -6.69 -13.66
CA VAL A 212 -5.91 -5.42 -14.03
C VAL A 212 -6.85 -4.47 -14.78
N CYS A 213 -7.76 -4.99 -15.61
CA CYS A 213 -8.78 -4.17 -16.30
C CYS A 213 -9.71 -3.47 -15.30
N GLN A 214 -10.17 -4.18 -14.28
CA GLN A 214 -11.03 -3.63 -13.23
C GLN A 214 -10.27 -2.58 -12.41
N LEU A 215 -9.02 -2.86 -12.03
CA LEU A 215 -8.19 -1.90 -11.29
C LEU A 215 -7.89 -0.64 -12.12
N LEU A 216 -7.71 -0.78 -13.44
CA LEU A 216 -7.52 0.36 -14.33
C LEU A 216 -8.78 1.25 -14.41
N LEU A 217 -9.97 0.64 -14.44
CA LEU A 217 -11.24 1.37 -14.35
C LEU A 217 -11.37 2.13 -13.04
N MET A 218 -11.10 1.45 -11.92
CA MET A 218 -11.15 2.06 -10.60
C MET A 218 -10.18 3.24 -10.49
N ALA A 219 -8.95 3.06 -10.99
CA ALA A 219 -7.95 4.11 -10.97
C ALA A 219 -8.37 5.35 -11.78
N ASP A 220 -9.01 5.15 -12.94
CA ASP A 220 -9.53 6.25 -13.75
C ASP A 220 -10.71 6.96 -13.08
N LEU A 221 -11.68 6.19 -12.58
CA LEU A 221 -12.87 6.70 -11.90
C LEU A 221 -12.50 7.58 -10.70
N HIS A 222 -11.56 7.11 -9.89
CA HIS A 222 -11.11 7.78 -8.67
C HIS A 222 -9.91 8.70 -8.89
N GLN A 223 -9.54 8.96 -10.15
CA GLN A 223 -8.41 9.81 -10.57
C GLN A 223 -7.08 9.49 -9.87
N ASP A 224 -6.86 8.21 -9.53
CA ASP A 224 -5.65 7.73 -8.87
C ASP A 224 -4.56 7.44 -9.91
N LYS A 225 -3.68 8.43 -10.07
CA LYS A 225 -2.56 8.36 -11.01
C LYS A 225 -1.55 7.27 -10.65
N VAL A 226 -1.38 6.96 -9.37
CA VAL A 226 -0.41 5.97 -8.90
C VAL A 226 -0.91 4.57 -9.26
N LEU A 227 -2.16 4.25 -8.91
CA LEU A 227 -2.78 2.98 -9.27
C LEU A 227 -2.89 2.83 -10.80
N LYS A 228 -3.25 3.90 -11.52
CA LYS A 228 -3.35 3.88 -12.98
C LYS A 228 -2.01 3.61 -13.65
N SER A 229 -0.94 4.27 -13.18
CA SER A 229 0.42 4.03 -13.67
C SER A 229 0.90 2.61 -13.38
N ALA A 230 0.60 2.08 -12.18
CA ALA A 230 0.94 0.71 -11.82
C ALA A 230 0.22 -0.32 -12.71
N ALA A 231 -1.07 -0.11 -12.98
CA ALA A 231 -1.85 -0.95 -13.89
C ALA A 231 -1.29 -0.91 -15.33
N HIS A 232 -0.96 0.28 -15.85
CA HIS A 232 -0.29 0.40 -17.15
C HIS A 232 1.06 -0.33 -17.21
N ASP A 233 1.89 -0.21 -16.17
CA ASP A 233 3.16 -0.93 -16.09
C ASP A 233 2.98 -2.44 -15.98
N PHE A 234 1.93 -2.91 -15.30
CA PHE A 234 1.59 -4.32 -15.21
C PHE A 234 1.15 -4.88 -16.57
N ILE A 235 0.27 -4.17 -17.27
CA ILE A 235 -0.16 -4.53 -18.64
C ILE A 235 1.06 -4.57 -19.56
N TYR A 236 1.96 -3.59 -19.50
CA TYR A 236 3.19 -3.59 -20.29
C TYR A 236 4.08 -4.81 -20.02
N LYS A 237 4.22 -5.24 -18.77
CA LYS A 237 5.06 -6.39 -18.40
C LYS A 237 4.43 -7.74 -18.75
N ASN A 238 3.11 -7.81 -18.85
CA ASN A 238 2.34 -9.04 -19.04
C ASN A 238 1.44 -8.96 -20.28
N ASP A 239 1.82 -8.17 -21.28
CA ASP A 239 0.99 -7.81 -22.43
C ASP A 239 0.45 -9.04 -23.18
N ILE A 240 1.31 -10.03 -23.44
CA ILE A 240 0.91 -11.29 -24.09
C ILE A 240 -0.20 -12.00 -23.29
N GLN A 241 -0.10 -12.03 -21.96
CA GLN A 241 -1.10 -12.71 -21.14
C GLN A 241 -2.39 -11.90 -21.08
N VAL A 242 -2.30 -10.60 -20.77
CA VAL A 242 -3.46 -9.74 -20.54
C VAL A 242 -4.26 -9.54 -21.82
N LEU A 243 -3.63 -9.24 -22.95
CA LEU A 243 -4.31 -8.92 -24.21
C LEU A 243 -5.06 -10.12 -24.83
N ASN A 244 -4.75 -11.34 -24.38
CA ASN A 244 -5.41 -12.57 -24.84
C ASN A 244 -6.56 -13.02 -23.93
N LEU A 245 -6.85 -12.30 -22.83
CA LEU A 245 -7.93 -12.62 -21.90
C LEU A 245 -9.29 -12.12 -22.40
N GLU A 246 -10.35 -12.85 -22.10
CA GLU A 246 -11.74 -12.41 -22.38
C GLU A 246 -12.07 -11.12 -21.63
N GLU A 247 -11.54 -10.96 -20.41
CA GLU A 247 -11.67 -9.76 -19.61
C GLU A 247 -11.08 -8.52 -20.30
N TRP A 248 -10.01 -8.70 -21.07
CA TRP A 248 -9.45 -7.62 -21.88
C TRP A 248 -10.36 -7.28 -23.06
N THR A 249 -10.80 -8.28 -23.83
CA THR A 249 -11.74 -8.07 -24.96
C THR A 249 -12.99 -7.32 -24.51
N ASN A 250 -13.60 -7.76 -23.40
CA ASN A 250 -14.76 -7.08 -22.81
C ASN A 250 -14.42 -5.66 -22.34
N PHE A 251 -13.21 -5.44 -21.82
CA PHE A 251 -12.74 -4.12 -21.45
C PHE A 251 -12.57 -3.20 -22.68
N GLU A 252 -12.08 -3.72 -23.81
CA GLU A 252 -11.97 -2.95 -25.07
C GLU A 252 -13.33 -2.48 -25.60
N GLU A 253 -14.33 -3.36 -25.57
CA GLU A 253 -15.68 -3.05 -26.06
C GLU A 253 -16.36 -1.97 -25.20
N ASN A 254 -16.23 -2.09 -23.88
CA ASN A 254 -16.91 -1.18 -22.96
C ASN A 254 -16.14 0.12 -22.67
N ASN A 255 -14.81 0.13 -22.84
CA ASN A 255 -13.96 1.24 -22.41
C ASN A 255 -12.88 1.63 -23.46
N PRO A 256 -13.26 1.94 -24.71
CA PRO A 256 -12.32 2.12 -25.82
C PRO A 256 -11.30 3.26 -25.58
N ARG A 257 -11.68 4.29 -24.81
CA ARG A 257 -10.78 5.38 -24.43
C ARG A 257 -9.63 4.88 -23.55
N LEU A 258 -9.94 4.11 -22.52
CA LEU A 258 -8.93 3.59 -21.58
C LEU A 258 -8.08 2.51 -22.22
N THR A 259 -8.67 1.66 -23.05
CA THR A 259 -7.93 0.71 -23.87
C THR A 259 -6.92 1.41 -24.78
N SER A 260 -7.35 2.45 -25.51
CA SER A 260 -6.45 3.23 -26.37
C SER A 260 -5.31 3.86 -25.57
N GLU A 261 -5.61 4.39 -24.38
CA GLU A 261 -4.60 4.95 -23.48
C GLU A 261 -3.58 3.90 -23.03
N ALA A 262 -4.05 2.74 -22.56
CA ALA A 262 -3.19 1.64 -22.10
C ALA A 262 -2.34 1.07 -23.24
N LEU A 263 -2.92 0.80 -24.41
CA LEU A 263 -2.18 0.31 -25.58
C LEU A 263 -1.15 1.33 -26.08
N ARG A 264 -1.49 2.63 -26.04
CA ARG A 264 -0.55 3.71 -26.35
C ARG A 264 0.63 3.70 -25.37
N TYR A 265 0.36 3.52 -24.08
CA TYR A 265 1.42 3.42 -23.07
C TYR A 265 2.37 2.26 -23.34
N VAL A 266 1.83 1.07 -23.60
CA VAL A 266 2.60 -0.13 -23.97
C VAL A 266 3.47 0.12 -25.20
N CYS A 267 2.89 0.70 -26.27
CA CYS A 267 3.61 1.03 -27.49
C CYS A 267 4.79 1.99 -27.25
N LEU A 268 4.60 3.02 -26.42
CA LEU A 268 5.63 4.02 -26.14
C LEU A 268 6.77 3.43 -25.30
N LYS A 269 6.45 2.65 -24.26
CA LYS A 269 7.45 1.95 -23.43
C LYS A 269 8.26 0.94 -24.25
N ASN A 270 7.63 0.20 -25.14
CA ASN A 270 8.32 -0.75 -26.04
C ASN A 270 9.31 -0.07 -27.00
N ARG A 271 9.06 1.20 -27.39
CA ARG A 271 10.04 1.97 -28.19
C ARG A 271 11.22 2.42 -27.35
N GLN A 272 10.98 2.84 -26.11
CA GLN A 272 12.03 3.29 -25.19
C GLN A 272 12.96 2.15 -24.75
N SER A 273 12.46 0.91 -24.63
CA SER A 273 13.29 -0.25 -24.25
C SER A 273 14.21 -0.78 -25.35
N ARG A 274 14.00 -0.36 -26.60
CA ARG A 274 14.78 -0.77 -27.78
C ARG A 274 15.93 0.20 -28.14
N ILE A 275 15.98 1.36 -27.48
CA ILE A 275 17.04 2.37 -27.61
C ILE A 275 18.05 2.14 -26.48
#